data_AF-A0A8H6AK29-F1
#
_entry.id   AF-A0A8H6AK29-F1
#
_cell.length_a   1.000
_cell.length_b   1.000
_cell.length_c   1.000
_cell.angle_alpha   90.00
_cell.angle_beta   90.00
_cell.angle_gamma   90.00
#
_symmetry.space_group_name_H-M   'P 1'
#
loop_
_entity.id
_entity.type
_entity.pdbx_description
1 polymer ?
#
loop_
_entity_poly.entity_id
_entity_poly.type
_entity_poly.pdbx_seq_one_letter_code
_entity_poly.pdbx_strand_id
1 'polypeptide(L)'
;MKLSPPGWVLTIITTVTIATRIVNMIDPSNTTKEFNINSPEAVRLISYLLILINLYEFIAAFQDNWVAYKFGIVSRLAAVGVFWDFGGEWVKVVFVELGTLVLLAEL
;
A
#
# COMPACT_ATOMS: atom_id res chain seq x y z
N MET A 1 9.82 -1.34 -22.47
CA MET A 1 9.82 -2.65 -21.79
C MET A 1 8.41 -3.22 -21.85
N LYS A 2 8.25 -4.51 -22.15
CA LYS A 2 6.94 -5.17 -22.08
C LYS A 2 6.78 -5.71 -20.67
N LEU A 3 5.94 -5.06 -19.85
CA LEU A 3 5.64 -5.52 -18.50
C LEU A 3 4.86 -6.83 -18.56
N SER A 4 5.17 -7.74 -17.64
CA SER A 4 4.35 -8.91 -17.36
C SER A 4 2.98 -8.46 -16.82
N PRO A 5 1.93 -9.30 -16.92
CA PRO A 5 0.65 -9.02 -16.28
C PRO A 5 0.76 -8.64 -14.78
N PRO A 6 1.54 -9.36 -13.92
CA PRO A 6 1.73 -8.92 -12.53
C PRO A 6 2.47 -7.59 -12.42
N GLY A 7 3.43 -7.32 -13.31
CA GLY A 7 4.08 -6.01 -13.41
C GLY A 7 3.08 -4.88 -13.66
N TRP A 8 2.14 -5.04 -14.60
CA TRP A 8 1.09 -4.05 -14.86
C TRP A 8 0.19 -3.79 -13.65
N VAL A 9 -0.27 -4.85 -13.00
CA VAL A 9 -1.14 -4.76 -11.83
C VAL A 9 -0.42 -4.03 -10.69
N LEU A 10 0.82 -4.41 -10.41
CA LEU A 10 1.60 -3.77 -9.36
C LEU A 10 1.89 -2.30 -9.69
N THR A 11 2.21 -1.97 -10.94
CA THR A 11 2.38 -0.58 -11.38
C THR A 11 1.12 0.25 -11.12
N ILE A 12 -0.06 -0.26 -11.44
CA ILE A 12 -1.33 0.47 -11.23
C ILE A 12 -1.57 0.68 -9.73
N ILE A 13 -1.49 -0.39 -8.93
CA ILE A 13 -1.75 -0.33 -7.48
C ILE A 13 -0.79 0.65 -6.80
N THR A 14 0.50 0.54 -7.08
CA THR A 14 1.52 1.40 -6.48
C THR A 14 1.35 2.85 -6.90
N THR A 15 1.02 3.13 -8.16
CA THR A 15 0.75 4.49 -8.65
C THR A 15 -0.44 5.13 -7.93
N VAL A 16 -1.57 4.44 -7.86
CA VAL A 16 -2.77 4.93 -7.17
C VAL A 16 -2.47 5.15 -5.69
N THR A 17 -1.78 4.19 -5.05
CA THR A 17 -1.42 4.30 -3.63
C THR A 17 -0.51 5.50 -3.39
N ILE A 18 0.54 5.69 -4.18
CA ILE A 18 1.43 6.86 -4.07
C ILE A 18 0.63 8.16 -4.20
N ALA A 19 -0.25 8.28 -5.20
CA ALA A 19 -1.06 9.47 -5.39
C ALA A 19 -1.95 9.76 -4.16
N THR A 20 -2.64 8.75 -3.62
CA THR A 20 -3.44 8.89 -2.40
C THR A 20 -2.60 9.30 -1.19
N ARG A 21 -1.39 8.75 -1.04
CA ARG A 21 -0.51 9.11 0.09
C ARG A 21 0.09 10.51 -0.05
N ILE A 22 0.33 11.00 -1.27
CA ILE A 22 0.69 12.40 -1.50
C ILE A 22 -0.44 13.34 -1.04
N VAL A 23 -1.70 13.02 -1.37
CA VAL A 23 -2.85 13.78 -0.88
C VAL A 23 -2.90 13.79 0.65
N ASN A 24 -2.71 12.65 1.30
CA ASN A 24 -2.68 12.55 2.76
C ASN A 24 -1.50 13.29 3.40
N MET A 25 -0.37 13.46 2.70
CA MET A 25 0.73 14.29 3.18
C MET A 25 0.36 15.78 3.19
N ILE A 26 -0.28 16.25 2.11
CA ILE A 26 -0.71 17.65 1.96
C ILE A 26 -1.80 17.95 2.99
N ASP A 27 -2.87 17.14 2.98
CA ASP A 27 -4.00 17.26 3.89
C ASP A 27 -4.31 15.91 4.58
N PRO A 28 -3.83 15.71 5.81
CA PRO A 28 -4.09 14.48 6.55
C PRO A 28 -5.50 14.43 7.17
N SER A 29 -6.30 15.50 7.09
CA SER A 29 -7.54 15.67 7.87
C SER A 29 -8.60 14.61 7.58
N ASN A 30 -8.68 14.12 6.34
CA ASN A 30 -9.58 13.03 5.98
C ASN A 30 -9.17 11.72 6.66
N THR A 31 -7.88 11.38 6.60
CA THR A 31 -7.35 10.15 7.20
C THR A 31 -7.40 10.21 8.73
N THR A 32 -7.11 11.37 9.35
CA THR A 32 -7.21 11.49 10.82
C THR A 32 -8.64 11.30 11.32
N LYS A 33 -9.63 11.81 10.59
CA LYS A 33 -11.06 11.59 10.91
C LYS A 33 -11.49 10.16 10.66
N GLU A 34 -11.15 9.61 9.50
CA GLU A 34 -11.56 8.27 9.08
C GLU A 34 -10.98 7.18 10.00
N PHE A 35 -9.72 7.31 10.40
CA PHE A 35 -9.04 6.31 11.23
C PHE A 35 -8.95 6.70 12.71
N ASN A 36 -9.61 7.80 13.12
CA ASN A 36 -9.58 8.34 14.49
C ASN A 36 -8.14 8.51 15.03
N ILE A 37 -7.24 9.06 14.22
CA ILE A 37 -5.82 9.25 14.55
C ILE A 37 -5.62 10.66 15.14
N ASN A 38 -5.17 10.72 16.38
CA ASN A 38 -5.00 11.98 17.13
C ASN A 38 -3.75 12.79 16.74
N SER A 39 -2.94 12.34 15.78
CA SER A 39 -1.75 13.05 15.31
C SER A 39 -1.71 13.14 13.78
N PRO A 40 -1.93 14.34 13.22
CA PRO A 40 -1.71 14.62 11.79
C PRO A 40 -0.27 14.34 11.35
N GLU A 41 0.72 14.54 12.23
CA GLU A 41 2.14 14.27 11.97
C GLU A 41 2.38 12.77 11.80
N ALA A 42 1.76 11.93 12.63
CA ALA A 42 1.82 10.48 12.47
C ALA A 42 1.24 10.04 11.12
N VAL A 43 0.11 10.61 10.69
CA VAL A 43 -0.48 10.33 9.37
C VAL A 43 0.46 10.72 8.24
N ARG A 44 1.12 11.88 8.33
CA ARG A 44 2.11 12.33 7.33
C ARG A 44 3.33 11.42 7.28
N LEU A 45 3.86 11.02 8.44
CA LEU A 45 5.00 10.10 8.52
C LEU A 45 4.64 8.73 7.92
N ILE A 46 3.50 8.16 8.29
CA ILE A 46 3.02 6.89 7.74
C ILE A 46 2.83 7.01 6.22
N SER A 47 2.24 8.12 5.75
CA SER A 47 2.06 8.35 4.31
C SER A 47 3.39 8.44 3.58
N TYR A 48 4.39 9.11 4.15
CA TYR A 48 5.75 9.17 3.60
C TYR A 48 6.39 7.77 3.51
N LEU A 49 6.32 6.97 4.58
CA LEU A 49 6.86 5.61 4.60
C LEU A 49 6.17 4.72 3.54
N LEU A 50 4.85 4.83 3.41
CA LEU A 50 4.08 4.09 2.41
C LEU A 50 4.44 4.53 0.98
N ILE A 51 4.72 5.81 0.73
CA ILE A 51 5.23 6.27 -0.57
C ILE A 51 6.56 5.58 -0.89
N LEU A 52 7.49 5.51 0.06
CA LEU A 52 8.79 4.87 -0.17
C LEU A 52 8.65 3.38 -0.49
N ILE A 53 7.82 2.65 0.26
CA ILE A 53 7.55 1.23 0.00
C ILE A 53 6.94 1.03 -1.39
N ASN A 54 5.94 1.85 -1.75
CA ASN A 54 5.27 1.73 -3.05
C ASN A 54 6.17 2.18 -4.21
N LEU A 55 7.10 3.13 -3.99
CA LEU A 55 8.11 3.48 -5.00
C LEU A 55 9.08 2.32 -5.26
N TYR A 56 9.47 1.59 -4.21
CA TYR A 56 10.28 0.39 -4.37
C TYR A 56 9.53 -0.68 -5.18
N GLU A 57 8.26 -0.95 -4.86
CA GLU A 57 7.41 -1.87 -5.61
C GLU A 57 7.18 -1.41 -7.06
N PHE A 58 7.03 -0.10 -7.29
CA PHE A 58 6.88 0.49 -8.62
C PHE A 58 8.14 0.25 -9.47
N ILE A 59 9.33 0.54 -8.94
CA ILE A 59 10.60 0.28 -9.64
C ILE A 59 10.75 -1.21 -9.94
N ALA A 60 10.42 -2.06 -8.97
CA ALA A 60 10.44 -3.50 -9.14
C ALA A 60 9.49 -4.01 -10.24
N ALA A 61 8.32 -3.37 -10.39
CA ALA A 61 7.40 -3.67 -11.47
C ALA A 61 8.05 -3.42 -12.84
N PHE A 62 8.75 -2.30 -13.03
CA PHE A 62 9.49 -2.02 -14.27
C PHE A 62 10.64 -2.97 -14.55
N GLN A 63 11.21 -3.56 -13.51
CA GLN A 63 12.28 -4.55 -13.61
C GLN A 63 11.77 -5.99 -13.75
N ASP A 64 10.45 -6.22 -13.69
CA ASP A 64 9.82 -7.54 -13.65
C ASP A 64 10.47 -8.47 -12.59
N ASN A 65 10.75 -7.88 -11.42
CA ASN A 65 11.56 -8.54 -10.40
C ASN A 65 10.71 -9.37 -9.42
N TRP A 66 10.79 -10.69 -9.57
CA TRP A 66 10.05 -11.65 -8.75
C TRP A 66 10.37 -11.59 -7.24
N VAL A 67 11.59 -11.17 -6.86
CA VAL A 67 11.97 -11.02 -5.44
C VAL A 67 11.16 -9.92 -4.78
N ALA A 68 10.97 -8.81 -5.48
CA ALA A 68 10.20 -7.69 -4.98
C ALA A 68 8.69 -7.97 -4.98
N TYR A 69 8.17 -8.79 -5.90
CA TYR A 69 6.79 -9.25 -5.83
C TYR A 69 6.53 -10.10 -4.59
N LYS A 70 7.45 -11.03 -4.28
CA LYS A 70 7.38 -11.80 -3.02
C LYS A 70 7.45 -10.92 -1.78
N PHE A 71 8.31 -9.89 -1.81
CA PHE A 71 8.36 -8.92 -0.73
C PHE A 71 7.03 -8.18 -0.55
N GLY A 72 6.40 -7.75 -1.65
CA GLY A 72 5.07 -7.12 -1.64
C GLY A 72 3.99 -8.04 -1.06
N ILE A 73 4.01 -9.33 -1.37
CA ILE A 73 3.07 -10.29 -0.76
C ILE A 73 3.28 -10.40 0.76
N VAL A 74 4.54 -10.53 1.20
CA VAL A 74 4.87 -10.65 2.63
C VAL A 74 4.54 -9.36 3.41
N SER A 75 4.83 -8.19 2.83
CA SER A 75 4.53 -6.90 3.46
C SER A 75 3.03 -6.70 3.65
N ARG A 76 2.20 -7.10 2.67
CA ARG A 76 0.74 -7.05 2.76
C ARG A 76 0.18 -8.01 3.81
N LEU A 77 0.70 -9.23 3.91
CA LEU A 77 0.31 -10.16 4.98
C LEU A 77 0.61 -9.60 6.37
N ALA A 78 1.79 -8.99 6.54
CA ALA A 78 2.14 -8.34 7.79
C ALA A 78 1.19 -7.16 8.09
N ALA A 79 0.86 -6.35 7.08
CA ALA A 79 -0.07 -5.23 7.21
C ALA A 79 -1.48 -5.69 7.59
N VAL A 80 -1.99 -6.78 7.01
CA VAL A 80 -3.27 -7.40 7.39
C VAL A 80 -3.30 -7.74 8.87
N GLY A 81 -2.25 -8.38 9.39
CA GLY A 81 -2.16 -8.73 10.81
C GLY A 81 -2.20 -7.50 11.72
N VAL A 82 -1.45 -6.46 11.38
CA VAL A 82 -1.40 -5.20 12.14
C VAL A 82 -2.76 -4.48 12.11
N PHE A 83 -3.38 -4.34 10.94
CA PHE A 83 -4.66 -3.63 10.80
C PHE A 83 -5.82 -4.38 11.46
N TRP A 84 -5.77 -5.72 11.46
CA TRP A 84 -6.72 -6.54 12.18
C TRP A 84 -6.65 -6.30 13.70
N ASP A 85 -5.43 -6.29 14.25
CA ASP A 85 -5.19 -6.07 15.69
C ASP A 85 -5.61 -4.66 16.14
N PHE A 86 -5.39 -3.64 15.30
CA PHE A 86 -5.83 -2.27 15.58
C PHE A 86 -7.35 -2.11 15.64
N GLY A 87 -8.09 -2.95 14.90
CA GLY A 87 -9.55 -2.99 14.93
C GLY A 87 -10.23 -1.71 14.41
N GLY A 88 -11.55 -1.65 14.59
CA GLY A 88 -12.36 -0.49 14.17
C GLY A 88 -12.27 -0.21 12.67
N GLU A 89 -11.96 1.04 12.32
CA GLU A 89 -11.87 1.52 10.93
C GLU A 89 -10.70 0.91 10.15
N TRP A 90 -9.66 0.43 10.86
CA TRP A 90 -8.51 -0.26 10.23
C TRP A 90 -8.89 -1.59 9.59
N VAL A 91 -9.96 -2.24 10.04
CA VAL A 91 -10.46 -3.49 9.45
C VAL A 91 -10.91 -3.28 8.00
N LYS A 92 -11.35 -2.09 7.62
CA LYS A 92 -11.69 -1.78 6.22
C LYS A 92 -10.48 -1.90 5.29
N VAL A 93 -9.30 -1.55 5.80
CA VAL A 93 -8.03 -1.62 5.05
C VAL A 93 -7.57 -3.07 4.87
N VAL A 94 -7.91 -3.98 5.80
CA VAL A 94 -7.62 -5.41 5.68
C VAL A 94 -8.18 -5.99 4.38
N PHE A 95 -9.41 -5.64 4.01
CA PHE A 95 -10.01 -6.12 2.76
C PHE A 95 -9.29 -5.60 1.52
N VAL A 96 -8.77 -4.38 1.56
CA VAL A 96 -7.95 -3.81 0.47
C VAL A 96 -6.62 -4.56 0.35
N GLU A 97 -5.95 -4.83 1.48
CA GLU A 97 -4.69 -5.58 1.51
C GLU A 97 -4.86 -7.04 1.04
N LEU A 98 -5.96 -7.70 1.43
CA LEU A 98 -6.26 -9.05 0.95
C LEU A 98 -6.62 -9.07 -0.53
N GLY A 99 -7.43 -8.11 -1.01
CA GLY A 99 -7.79 -8.03 -2.43
C GLY A 99 -6.56 -7.79 -3.32
N THR A 100 -5.67 -6.89 -2.91
CA THR A 100 -4.41 -6.65 -3.62
C THR A 100 -3.45 -7.84 -3.54
N LEU A 101 -3.44 -8.57 -2.43
CA LEU A 101 -2.66 -9.82 -2.30
C LEU A 101 -3.14 -10.89 -3.26
N VAL A 102 -4.45 -11.10 -3.40
CA VAL A 102 -5.02 -12.06 -4.37
C VAL A 102 -4.61 -11.68 -5.79
N LEU A 103 -4.72 -10.40 -6.16
CA LEU A 103 -4.31 -9.92 -7.48
C LEU A 103 -2.82 -10.13 -7.77
N LEU A 104 -1.97 -10.11 -6.74
CA LEU A 104 -0.52 -10.38 -6.88
C LEU A 104 -0.19 -11.87 -6.84
N ALA A 105 -1.04 -12.71 -6.23
CA ALA A 105 -0.83 -14.15 -6.09
C ALA A 105 -1.44 -14.98 -7.23
N GLU A 106 -2.44 -14.46 -7.94
CA GLU A 106 -3.10 -15.11 -9.09
C GLU A 106 -2.40 -14.89 -10.44
N LEU A 107 -1.21 -14.28 -10.46
CA LEU A 107 -0.43 -13.94 -11.66
C LEU A 107 1.00 -14.49 -11.62
#